data_AF-A0A7Y5RXQ4-F1
#
_entry.id   AF-A0A7Y5RXQ4-F1
#
_cell.length_a   1.000
_cell.length_b   1.000
_cell.length_c   1.000
_cell.angle_alpha   90.00
_cell.angle_beta   90.00
_cell.angle_gamma   90.00
#
_symmetry.space_group_name_H-M   'P 1'
#
loop_
_entity.id
_entity.type
_entity.pdbx_description
1 polymer ?
#
loop_
_entity_poly.entity_id
_entity_poly.type
_entity_poly.pdbx_seq_one_letter_code
_entity_poly.pdbx_strand_id
1 'polypeptide(L)'
;MMRSRFCFRHQAVFRRLIYGLLGLVALSASQRGLAAPVFMGLGFLPNGNAVSIAIAISGDGATVVGEADQRGFRWTLSTGMLGLGNVSGGGSALFASGASADGSVIVGMAGTPQGLQGFRWTATGMIGLGDLPGGAFGSVANAVSADGSVIVGTGTSGPSRYEAYRWTAATGMVGLGDLPGGDDDSYAHAVNANGSVICGSGSGPNGVELFRWTASTGMVGLGDLPGGQTYAGCTDISASGDVLVGVGYSTNFEAFRWTADTGMVGLGGLDPGFLDSWAWATTADGDVIVGRSRLNGNATAFIWDADRGMRELRSVLVNDLGLDLSGWTLQEATGISDDGRVITGTGRNPSGQTEAWLAVIPEPSSFVLVTIAAMCVARRRGRTVN
;
A
#
# COMPACT_ATOMS: atom_id res chain seq x y z
N MET A 1 40.65 -48.62 -48.04
CA MET A 1 39.70 -47.86 -47.19
C MET A 1 40.26 -47.83 -45.77
N MET A 2 40.39 -46.61 -45.24
CA MET A 2 41.23 -46.16 -44.10
C MET A 2 41.16 -47.09 -42.87
N ARG A 3 42.25 -47.68 -42.33
CA ARG A 3 43.46 -47.14 -41.64
C ARG A 3 43.06 -46.22 -40.46
N SER A 4 43.51 -46.36 -39.20
CA SER A 4 44.81 -46.81 -38.68
C SER A 4 44.89 -46.81 -37.14
N ARG A 5 45.70 -47.75 -36.61
CA ARG A 5 46.80 -47.61 -35.62
C ARG A 5 46.54 -47.26 -34.13
N PHE A 6 47.13 -48.18 -33.36
CA PHE A 6 47.49 -48.26 -31.94
C PHE A 6 48.47 -47.20 -31.37
N CYS A 7 48.45 -47.13 -30.02
CA CYS A 7 49.57 -47.10 -29.06
C CYS A 7 50.09 -45.78 -28.41
N PHE A 8 49.80 -45.68 -27.10
CA PHE A 8 50.68 -45.46 -25.92
C PHE A 8 51.38 -44.13 -25.54
N ARG A 9 51.28 -43.83 -24.22
CA ARG A 9 52.27 -43.30 -23.22
C ARG A 9 52.11 -41.89 -22.60
N HIS A 10 51.99 -41.92 -21.26
CA HIS A 10 52.64 -41.17 -20.16
C HIS A 10 53.13 -39.69 -20.26
N GLN A 11 52.75 -38.94 -19.21
CA GLN A 11 53.48 -37.93 -18.40
C GLN A 11 53.67 -36.46 -18.85
N ALA A 12 53.02 -35.58 -18.05
CA ALA A 12 53.59 -34.47 -17.26
C ALA A 12 53.62 -32.99 -17.79
N VAL A 13 53.40 -32.10 -16.80
CA VAL A 13 53.92 -30.72 -16.59
C VAL A 13 52.98 -29.50 -16.80
N PHE A 14 52.98 -28.67 -15.74
CA PHE A 14 52.36 -27.36 -15.47
C PHE A 14 52.89 -26.19 -16.34
N ARG A 15 52.01 -25.31 -16.87
CA ARG A 15 51.92 -23.84 -16.63
C ARG A 15 51.09 -23.07 -17.70
N ARG A 16 50.18 -22.23 -17.17
CA ARG A 16 49.32 -21.12 -17.67
C ARG A 16 49.56 -20.47 -19.05
N LEU A 17 48.45 -20.22 -19.77
CA LEU A 17 47.98 -18.96 -20.42
C LEU A 17 46.65 -19.28 -21.17
N ILE A 18 45.48 -18.81 -20.70
CA ILE A 18 44.71 -17.64 -21.17
C ILE A 18 43.65 -17.93 -22.28
N TYR A 19 42.41 -17.50 -21.99
CA TYR A 19 41.16 -17.33 -22.77
C TYR A 19 40.38 -18.54 -23.32
N GLY A 20 39.09 -18.58 -22.97
CA GLY A 20 38.04 -18.97 -23.91
C GLY A 20 37.08 -20.07 -23.44
N LEU A 21 36.16 -19.76 -22.53
CA LEU A 21 34.77 -20.25 -22.64
C LEU A 21 33.82 -19.32 -21.86
N LEU A 22 33.23 -18.38 -22.58
CA LEU A 22 32.05 -17.63 -22.16
C LEU A 22 30.87 -18.61 -22.09
N GLY A 23 30.66 -19.20 -20.91
CA GLY A 23 29.35 -19.72 -20.53
C GLY A 23 28.48 -18.55 -20.11
N LEU A 24 27.55 -18.17 -20.97
CA LEU A 24 26.52 -17.17 -20.71
C LEU A 24 25.72 -17.58 -19.45
N VAL A 25 26.08 -17.03 -18.30
CA VAL A 25 25.10 -16.86 -17.22
C VAL A 25 24.39 -15.56 -17.57
N ALA A 26 23.24 -15.68 -18.23
CA ALA A 26 22.28 -14.59 -18.25
C ALA A 26 21.80 -14.41 -16.80
N LEU A 27 22.50 -13.55 -16.06
CA LEU A 27 21.96 -12.99 -14.82
C LEU A 27 20.74 -12.17 -15.27
N SER A 28 19.54 -12.70 -15.02
CA SER A 28 18.33 -11.91 -15.03
C SER A 28 18.54 -10.74 -14.08
N ALA A 29 18.61 -9.53 -14.62
CA ALA A 29 18.55 -8.31 -13.84
C ALA A 29 17.12 -8.14 -13.32
N SER A 30 16.78 -8.84 -12.26
CA SER A 30 15.53 -8.65 -11.54
C SER A 30 15.78 -8.91 -10.05
N GLN A 31 15.52 -7.88 -9.24
CA GLN A 31 15.60 -7.84 -7.77
C GLN A 31 16.98 -7.66 -7.13
N ARG A 32 17.61 -6.51 -7.36
CA ARG A 32 18.43 -5.86 -6.31
C ARG A 32 17.93 -4.43 -6.09
N GLY A 33 16.71 -4.31 -5.58
CA GLY A 33 16.18 -3.06 -5.04
C GLY A 33 16.78 -2.82 -3.65
N LEU A 34 17.42 -1.65 -3.48
CA LEU A 34 17.86 -0.97 -2.25
C LEU A 34 18.00 -1.84 -0.98
N ALA A 35 19.21 -2.40 -0.78
CA ALA A 35 19.56 -3.10 0.47
C ALA A 35 19.97 -2.17 1.63
N ALA A 36 20.10 -0.87 1.38
CA ALA A 36 20.43 0.13 2.39
C ALA A 36 19.19 0.98 2.69
N PRO A 37 18.99 1.42 3.95
CA PRO A 37 17.97 2.39 4.26
C PRO A 37 18.12 3.64 3.39
N VAL A 38 17.01 4.13 2.85
CA VAL A 38 16.97 5.34 2.00
C VAL A 38 15.73 6.14 2.34
N PHE A 39 15.84 7.46 2.30
CA PHE A 39 14.70 8.37 2.28
C PHE A 39 14.83 9.31 1.09
N MET A 40 13.74 9.53 0.35
CA MET A 40 13.73 10.47 -0.77
C MET A 40 12.35 11.08 -1.00
N GLY A 41 12.34 12.34 -1.42
CA GLY A 41 11.17 12.95 -2.05
C GLY A 41 10.97 12.39 -3.46
N LEU A 42 9.72 12.20 -3.86
CA LEU A 42 9.37 11.66 -5.19
C LEU A 42 9.37 12.74 -6.28
N GLY A 43 9.48 14.01 -5.89
CA GLY A 43 9.41 15.17 -6.77
C GLY A 43 7.97 15.50 -7.19
N PHE A 44 7.88 16.15 -8.35
CA PHE A 44 6.64 16.72 -8.87
C PHE A 44 6.50 16.40 -10.35
N LEU A 45 5.27 16.51 -10.87
CA LEU A 45 5.08 16.48 -12.32
C LEU A 45 5.75 17.68 -12.99
N PRO A 46 6.38 17.46 -14.17
CA PRO A 46 6.89 18.57 -14.98
C PRO A 46 5.80 19.60 -15.26
N ASN A 47 6.15 20.88 -15.14
CA ASN A 47 5.26 22.03 -15.36
C ASN A 47 4.03 22.11 -14.44
N GLY A 48 4.00 21.38 -13.32
CA GLY A 48 2.94 21.47 -12.32
C GLY A 48 3.23 22.45 -11.18
N ASN A 49 2.25 22.65 -10.30
CA ASN A 49 2.31 23.57 -9.15
C ASN A 49 3.17 23.09 -7.96
N ALA A 50 4.15 22.20 -8.21
CA ALA A 50 5.02 21.62 -7.19
C ALA A 50 4.26 21.09 -5.95
N VAL A 51 3.25 20.28 -6.21
CA VAL A 51 2.51 19.49 -5.21
C VAL A 51 2.41 18.05 -5.68
N SER A 52 2.70 17.11 -4.78
CA SER A 52 2.48 15.68 -4.98
C SER A 52 2.01 15.01 -3.69
N ILE A 53 1.09 14.07 -3.81
CA ILE A 53 0.46 13.33 -2.71
C ILE A 53 0.51 11.85 -3.06
N ALA A 54 1.20 11.04 -2.27
CA ALA A 54 1.17 9.58 -2.41
C ALA A 54 -0.10 9.04 -1.77
N ILE A 55 -0.82 8.18 -2.50
CA ILE A 55 -2.04 7.52 -1.99
C ILE A 55 -1.79 6.03 -1.74
N ALA A 56 -1.07 5.35 -2.62
CA ALA A 56 -0.78 3.92 -2.48
C ALA A 56 0.58 3.53 -3.06
N ILE A 57 1.03 2.32 -2.71
CA ILE A 57 2.25 1.69 -3.23
C ILE A 57 1.93 0.25 -3.67
N SER A 58 2.63 -0.26 -4.68
CA SER A 58 2.54 -1.67 -5.08
C SER A 58 3.11 -2.61 -4.00
N GLY A 59 2.61 -3.84 -3.96
CA GLY A 59 3.05 -4.86 -3.00
C GLY A 59 4.56 -5.13 -3.04
N ASP A 60 5.20 -5.04 -4.21
CA ASP A 60 6.65 -5.15 -4.39
C ASP A 60 7.43 -3.88 -4.00
N GLY A 61 6.75 -2.80 -3.60
CA GLY A 61 7.35 -1.53 -3.20
C GLY A 61 7.95 -0.71 -4.34
N ALA A 62 7.80 -1.12 -5.61
CA ALA A 62 8.49 -0.49 -6.74
C ALA A 62 7.70 0.64 -7.42
N THR A 63 6.38 0.71 -7.20
CA THR A 63 5.48 1.65 -7.86
C THR A 63 4.67 2.44 -6.83
N VAL A 64 4.84 3.76 -6.78
CA VAL A 64 3.99 4.66 -5.98
C VAL A 64 2.97 5.33 -6.89
N VAL A 65 1.73 5.43 -6.44
CA VAL A 65 0.64 6.10 -7.16
C VAL A 65 -0.03 7.14 -6.28
N GLY A 66 -0.64 8.13 -6.92
CA GLY A 66 -1.34 9.18 -6.20
C GLY A 66 -1.77 10.32 -7.10
N GLU A 67 -1.80 11.53 -6.55
CA GLU A 67 -2.17 12.75 -7.24
C GLU A 67 -1.02 13.75 -7.23
N ALA A 68 -0.79 14.39 -8.38
CA ALA A 68 0.07 15.56 -8.48
C ALA A 68 -0.61 16.55 -9.44
N ASP A 69 -0.84 17.78 -8.99
CA ASP A 69 -1.43 18.83 -9.81
C ASP A 69 -2.74 18.40 -10.50
N GLN A 70 -3.67 17.83 -9.71
CA GLN A 70 -4.98 17.29 -10.16
C GLN A 70 -4.89 16.19 -11.23
N ARG A 71 -3.76 15.49 -11.27
CA ARG A 71 -3.51 14.40 -12.21
C ARG A 71 -3.04 13.17 -11.47
N GLY A 72 -3.60 12.03 -11.85
CA GLY A 72 -3.11 10.73 -11.39
C GLY A 72 -1.67 10.53 -11.88
N PHE A 73 -0.77 10.14 -10.96
CA PHE A 73 0.61 9.82 -11.31
C PHE A 73 0.96 8.35 -11.01
N ARG A 74 1.99 7.89 -11.71
CA ARG A 74 2.76 6.69 -11.39
C ARG A 74 4.23 7.09 -11.25
N TRP A 75 4.84 6.73 -10.14
CA TRP A 75 6.26 6.93 -9.88
C TRP A 75 6.97 5.57 -9.81
N THR A 76 8.15 5.49 -10.42
CA THR A 76 9.12 4.41 -10.17
C THR A 76 10.51 4.98 -10.10
N LEU A 77 11.44 4.24 -9.48
CA LEU A 77 12.84 4.67 -9.37
C LEU A 77 13.49 4.93 -10.74
N SER A 78 13.11 4.16 -11.78
CA SER A 78 13.72 4.28 -13.11
C SER A 78 13.13 5.40 -13.97
N THR A 79 11.90 5.83 -13.70
CA THR A 79 11.19 6.83 -14.53
C THR A 79 10.97 8.16 -13.84
N GLY A 80 11.09 8.21 -12.50
CA GLY A 80 10.54 9.31 -11.72
C GLY A 80 9.02 9.38 -11.83
N MET A 81 8.47 10.55 -11.50
CA MET A 81 7.02 10.80 -11.51
C MET A 81 6.53 11.07 -12.93
N LEU A 82 5.59 10.24 -13.40
CA LEU A 82 4.92 10.42 -14.68
C LEU A 82 3.40 10.48 -14.48
N GLY A 83 2.72 11.34 -15.23
CA GLY A 83 1.25 11.35 -15.26
C GLY A 83 0.72 10.10 -15.98
N LEU A 84 -0.43 9.59 -15.54
CA LEU A 84 -1.05 8.38 -16.11
C LEU A 84 -1.68 8.61 -17.50
N GLY A 85 -1.92 9.88 -17.85
CA GLY A 85 -2.52 10.27 -19.12
C GLY A 85 -4.05 10.18 -19.12
N ASN A 86 -4.59 9.85 -20.28
CA ASN A 86 -6.01 10.01 -20.59
C ASN A 86 -6.73 8.66 -20.76
N VAL A 87 -8.03 8.64 -20.46
CA VAL A 87 -8.92 7.52 -20.76
C VAL A 87 -9.21 7.49 -22.27
N SER A 88 -9.26 6.29 -22.86
CA SER A 88 -9.71 6.12 -24.24
C SER A 88 -11.12 6.69 -24.45
N GLY A 89 -11.32 7.56 -25.43
CA GLY A 89 -12.62 8.21 -25.71
C GLY A 89 -12.79 9.61 -25.10
N GLY A 90 -11.79 10.10 -24.36
CA GLY A 90 -11.76 11.45 -23.79
C GLY A 90 -11.86 11.44 -22.27
N GLY A 91 -10.98 12.20 -21.61
CA GLY A 91 -10.91 12.32 -20.16
C GLY A 91 -9.52 12.11 -19.60
N SER A 92 -9.24 12.65 -18.40
CA SER A 92 -7.92 12.59 -17.75
C SER A 92 -8.02 11.87 -16.42
N ALA A 93 -7.03 11.05 -16.06
CA ALA A 93 -6.94 10.53 -14.70
C ALA A 93 -6.72 11.68 -13.72
N LEU A 94 -7.63 11.80 -12.75
CA LEU A 94 -7.60 12.87 -11.75
C LEU A 94 -6.72 12.48 -10.57
N PHE A 95 -6.87 11.25 -10.08
CA PHE A 95 -5.98 10.65 -9.09
C PHE A 95 -5.95 9.13 -9.26
N ALA A 96 -4.88 8.51 -8.78
CA ALA A 96 -4.76 7.06 -8.66
C ALA A 96 -4.85 6.65 -7.19
N SER A 97 -5.67 5.65 -6.90
CA SER A 97 -6.01 5.20 -5.55
C SER A 97 -5.37 3.88 -5.17
N GLY A 98 -5.00 3.03 -6.14
CA GLY A 98 -4.44 1.70 -5.87
C GLY A 98 -3.61 1.15 -7.03
N ALA A 99 -2.73 0.22 -6.71
CA ALA A 99 -1.87 -0.49 -7.65
C ALA A 99 -1.83 -2.00 -7.34
N SER A 100 -1.71 -2.84 -8.37
CA SER A 100 -1.45 -4.28 -8.20
C SER A 100 -0.10 -4.54 -7.54
N ALA A 101 0.16 -5.78 -7.11
CA ALA A 101 1.38 -6.12 -6.39
C ALA A 101 2.67 -5.81 -7.17
N ASP A 102 2.62 -5.90 -8.49
CA ASP A 102 3.73 -5.56 -9.41
C ASP A 102 3.62 -4.15 -10.02
N GLY A 103 2.59 -3.38 -9.63
CA GLY A 103 2.31 -2.04 -10.17
C GLY A 103 1.99 -2.01 -11.68
N SER A 104 1.64 -3.15 -12.28
CA SER A 104 1.26 -3.25 -13.70
C SER A 104 -0.18 -2.81 -13.98
N VAL A 105 -1.05 -2.86 -12.96
CA VAL A 105 -2.42 -2.36 -12.98
C VAL A 105 -2.56 -1.24 -11.97
N ILE A 106 -3.11 -0.10 -12.39
CA ILE A 106 -3.38 1.05 -11.54
C ILE A 106 -4.85 1.44 -11.69
N VAL A 107 -5.49 1.78 -10.58
CA VAL A 107 -6.89 2.20 -10.54
C VAL A 107 -7.05 3.57 -9.91
N GLY A 108 -8.19 4.19 -10.13
CA GLY A 108 -8.50 5.52 -9.60
C GLY A 108 -9.73 6.11 -10.25
N MET A 109 -9.80 7.44 -10.24
CA MET A 109 -10.90 8.20 -10.83
C MET A 109 -10.43 9.02 -12.02
N ALA A 110 -11.23 9.03 -13.08
CA ALA A 110 -11.02 9.86 -14.26
C ALA A 110 -12.25 10.74 -14.52
N GLY A 111 -12.01 11.96 -15.00
CA GLY A 111 -13.07 12.84 -15.50
C GLY A 111 -13.27 12.62 -16.99
N THR A 112 -14.49 12.27 -17.41
CA THR A 112 -14.88 12.04 -18.80
C THR A 112 -16.01 12.97 -19.24
N PRO A 113 -16.31 13.10 -20.55
CA PRO A 113 -17.46 13.89 -21.00
C PRO A 113 -18.81 13.47 -20.42
N GLN A 114 -18.95 12.20 -20.04
CA GLN A 114 -20.16 11.63 -19.42
C GLN A 114 -20.24 11.89 -17.91
N GLY A 115 -19.10 12.15 -17.26
CA GLY A 115 -18.99 12.34 -15.82
C GLY A 115 -17.74 11.69 -15.23
N LEU A 116 -17.72 11.54 -13.91
CA LEU A 116 -16.63 10.87 -13.20
C LEU A 116 -16.80 9.35 -13.31
N GLN A 117 -15.72 8.62 -13.55
CA GLN A 117 -15.75 7.16 -13.51
C GLN A 117 -14.44 6.59 -12.97
N GLY A 118 -14.54 5.38 -12.40
CA GLY A 118 -13.40 4.54 -12.12
C GLY A 118 -12.65 4.19 -13.41
N PHE A 119 -11.33 4.08 -13.32
CA PHE A 119 -10.51 3.59 -14.43
C PHE A 119 -9.67 2.38 -14.03
N ARG A 120 -9.23 1.65 -15.05
CA ARG A 120 -8.15 0.67 -14.99
C ARG A 120 -7.08 1.04 -16.00
N TRP A 121 -5.88 1.31 -15.52
CA TRP A 121 -4.70 1.62 -16.32
C TRP A 121 -3.76 0.43 -16.39
N THR A 122 -3.18 0.22 -17.57
CA THR A 122 -2.09 -0.73 -17.84
C THR A 122 -1.15 -0.11 -18.86
N ALA A 123 -0.01 -0.76 -19.11
CA ALA A 123 0.92 -0.35 -20.17
C ALA A 123 0.28 -0.29 -21.58
N THR A 124 -0.82 -1.01 -21.83
CA THR A 124 -1.55 -0.96 -23.11
C THR A 124 -2.52 0.21 -23.21
N GLY A 125 -2.77 0.91 -22.10
CA GLY A 125 -3.68 2.06 -22.03
C GLY A 125 -4.62 2.03 -20.84
N MET A 126 -5.42 3.10 -20.74
CA MET A 126 -6.41 3.32 -19.70
C MET A 126 -7.82 3.10 -20.23
N ILE A 127 -8.60 2.29 -19.53
CA ILE A 127 -10.02 2.05 -19.80
C ILE A 127 -10.88 2.58 -18.66
N GLY A 128 -12.08 3.05 -18.98
CA GLY A 128 -13.12 3.33 -18.00
C GLY A 128 -13.80 2.05 -17.51
N LEU A 129 -14.23 2.04 -16.25
CA LEU A 129 -14.96 0.92 -15.66
C LEU A 129 -16.48 1.03 -15.84
N GLY A 130 -16.99 2.21 -16.21
CA GLY A 130 -18.41 2.52 -16.30
C GLY A 130 -19.05 2.81 -14.94
N ASP A 131 -20.35 2.58 -14.84
CA ASP A 131 -21.21 2.90 -13.70
C ASP A 131 -22.12 1.71 -13.34
N LEU A 132 -22.75 1.80 -12.16
CA LEU A 132 -23.81 0.87 -11.77
C LEU A 132 -25.12 1.26 -12.46
N PRO A 133 -25.95 0.27 -12.84
CA PRO A 133 -27.22 0.56 -13.50
C PRO A 133 -28.20 1.28 -12.56
N GLY A 134 -29.03 2.15 -13.16
CA GLY A 134 -30.16 2.80 -12.48
C GLY A 134 -29.82 4.10 -11.75
N GLY A 135 -28.54 4.48 -11.67
CA GLY A 135 -28.11 5.75 -11.08
C GLY A 135 -27.56 6.77 -12.05
N ALA A 136 -27.07 7.88 -11.51
CA ALA A 136 -26.31 8.85 -12.28
C ALA A 136 -24.96 8.26 -12.69
N PHE A 137 -24.44 8.67 -13.85
CA PHE A 137 -23.13 8.23 -14.30
C PHE A 137 -22.04 8.72 -13.34
N GLY A 138 -21.49 7.81 -12.55
CA GLY A 138 -20.60 8.16 -11.46
C GLY A 138 -20.01 6.93 -10.78
N SER A 139 -18.69 6.78 -10.84
CA SER A 139 -17.97 5.77 -10.06
C SER A 139 -16.55 6.20 -9.70
N VAL A 140 -15.99 5.56 -8.68
CA VAL A 140 -14.58 5.63 -8.29
C VAL A 140 -14.08 4.20 -8.06
N ALA A 141 -12.86 3.89 -8.52
CA ALA A 141 -12.16 2.68 -8.11
C ALA A 141 -11.26 3.02 -6.93
N ASN A 142 -11.40 2.30 -5.81
CA ASN A 142 -10.65 2.58 -4.58
C ASN A 142 -9.47 1.62 -4.42
N ALA A 143 -9.61 0.34 -4.80
CA ALA A 143 -8.55 -0.65 -4.66
C ALA A 143 -8.61 -1.73 -5.75
N VAL A 144 -7.51 -2.48 -5.87
CA VAL A 144 -7.32 -3.55 -6.85
C VAL A 144 -6.59 -4.74 -6.20
N SER A 145 -6.94 -5.97 -6.58
CA SER A 145 -6.26 -7.19 -6.11
C SER A 145 -4.80 -7.27 -6.57
N ALA A 146 -4.01 -8.13 -5.92
CA ALA A 146 -2.58 -8.27 -6.18
C ALA A 146 -2.26 -8.62 -7.64
N ASP A 147 -3.12 -9.41 -8.29
CA ASP A 147 -3.02 -9.81 -9.70
C ASP A 147 -3.67 -8.82 -10.69
N GLY A 148 -4.29 -7.75 -10.20
CA GLY A 148 -4.94 -6.75 -11.04
C GLY A 148 -6.27 -7.18 -11.66
N SER A 149 -6.87 -8.30 -11.22
CA SER A 149 -8.06 -8.90 -11.84
C SER A 149 -9.39 -8.48 -11.21
N VAL A 150 -9.37 -8.06 -9.94
CA VAL A 150 -10.54 -7.61 -9.19
C VAL A 150 -10.35 -6.16 -8.77
N ILE A 151 -11.31 -5.31 -9.10
CA ILE A 151 -11.31 -3.89 -8.71
C ILE A 151 -12.55 -3.65 -7.84
N VAL A 152 -12.39 -2.87 -6.78
CA VAL A 152 -13.50 -2.49 -5.90
C VAL A 152 -13.57 -0.98 -5.76
N GLY A 153 -14.75 -0.49 -5.45
CA GLY A 153 -14.94 0.93 -5.19
C GLY A 153 -16.39 1.27 -4.93
N THR A 154 -16.74 2.52 -5.23
CA THR A 154 -18.09 3.05 -5.03
C THR A 154 -18.66 3.55 -6.36
N GLY A 155 -19.89 3.16 -6.65
CA GLY A 155 -20.67 3.64 -7.78
C GLY A 155 -21.95 4.30 -7.31
N THR A 156 -22.64 4.97 -8.22
CA THR A 156 -24.00 5.47 -7.95
C THR A 156 -25.01 4.44 -8.45
N SER A 157 -25.89 3.94 -7.59
CA SER A 157 -27.03 3.10 -8.00
C SER A 157 -28.35 3.78 -7.64
N GLY A 158 -29.39 3.64 -8.45
CA GLY A 158 -30.65 4.38 -8.22
C GLY A 158 -30.49 5.92 -8.21
N PRO A 159 -31.57 6.67 -7.93
CA PRO A 159 -31.59 8.12 -8.16
C PRO A 159 -30.57 8.94 -7.34
N SER A 160 -30.01 8.44 -6.23
CA SER A 160 -29.02 9.17 -5.39
C SER A 160 -28.25 8.29 -4.39
N ARG A 161 -28.02 7.00 -4.67
CA ARG A 161 -27.44 6.05 -3.69
C ARG A 161 -25.97 5.76 -3.98
N TYR A 162 -25.11 5.71 -2.96
CA TYR A 162 -23.77 5.17 -3.12
C TYR A 162 -23.76 3.67 -2.82
N GLU A 163 -23.17 2.90 -3.73
CA GLU A 163 -23.08 1.46 -3.58
C GLU A 163 -21.67 0.94 -3.84
N ALA A 164 -21.19 0.14 -2.89
CA ALA A 164 -19.98 -0.64 -3.01
C ALA A 164 -20.12 -1.59 -4.20
N TYR A 165 -19.11 -1.65 -5.07
CA TYR A 165 -19.09 -2.59 -6.19
C TYR A 165 -17.84 -3.44 -6.20
N ARG A 166 -17.95 -4.55 -6.92
CA ARG A 166 -16.85 -5.39 -7.38
C ARG A 166 -16.88 -5.46 -8.90
N TRP A 167 -15.75 -5.19 -9.54
CA TRP A 167 -15.58 -5.23 -10.98
C TRP A 167 -14.58 -6.32 -11.37
N THR A 168 -14.90 -7.04 -12.44
CA THR A 168 -13.95 -7.89 -13.17
C THR A 168 -14.14 -7.71 -14.66
N ALA A 169 -13.13 -8.06 -15.46
CA ALA A 169 -13.25 -8.03 -16.91
C ALA A 169 -14.38 -8.94 -17.45
N ALA A 170 -14.72 -10.01 -16.73
CA ALA A 170 -15.74 -10.97 -17.15
C ALA A 170 -17.17 -10.50 -16.84
N THR A 171 -17.36 -9.81 -15.73
CA THR A 171 -18.70 -9.45 -15.21
C THR A 171 -19.03 -7.97 -15.36
N GLY A 172 -18.04 -7.13 -15.65
CA GLY A 172 -18.20 -5.68 -15.45
C GLY A 172 -18.43 -5.35 -13.99
N MET A 173 -19.05 -4.18 -13.74
CA MET A 173 -19.36 -3.67 -12.41
C MET A 173 -20.59 -4.38 -11.83
N VAL A 174 -20.43 -4.95 -10.63
CA VAL A 174 -21.51 -5.63 -9.89
C VAL A 174 -21.62 -5.00 -8.50
N GLY A 175 -22.80 -4.49 -8.17
CA GLY A 175 -23.10 -3.94 -6.84
C GLY A 175 -23.07 -5.02 -5.75
N LEU A 176 -22.60 -4.65 -4.55
CA LEU A 176 -22.50 -5.54 -3.39
C LEU A 176 -23.70 -5.42 -2.44
N GLY A 177 -24.62 -4.47 -2.68
CA GLY A 177 -25.73 -4.15 -1.79
C GLY A 177 -25.31 -3.29 -0.59
N ASP A 178 -26.12 -3.36 0.46
CA ASP A 178 -25.96 -2.60 1.71
C ASP A 178 -25.90 -3.52 2.93
N LEU A 179 -25.53 -2.93 4.07
CA LEU A 179 -25.70 -3.58 5.36
C LEU A 179 -27.20 -3.69 5.69
N PRO A 180 -27.68 -4.87 6.08
CA PRO A 180 -29.07 -5.05 6.47
C PRO A 180 -29.48 -4.13 7.63
N GLY A 181 -30.56 -3.38 7.44
CA GLY A 181 -31.21 -2.62 8.51
C GLY A 181 -30.65 -1.21 8.76
N GLY A 182 -29.67 -0.75 7.98
CA GLY A 182 -29.30 0.67 7.93
C GLY A 182 -29.85 1.38 6.69
N ASP A 183 -29.38 2.61 6.49
CA ASP A 183 -29.65 3.35 5.25
C ASP A 183 -28.94 2.70 4.06
N ASP A 184 -29.45 2.95 2.87
CA ASP A 184 -28.92 2.34 1.66
C ASP A 184 -27.61 3.04 1.21
N ASP A 185 -26.51 2.99 1.97
CA ASP A 185 -25.21 3.49 1.49
C ASP A 185 -24.06 2.53 1.85
N SER A 186 -23.23 2.22 0.86
CA SER A 186 -22.04 1.36 1.06
C SER A 186 -20.84 1.78 0.21
N TYR A 187 -19.65 1.56 0.76
CA TYR A 187 -18.37 1.95 0.16
C TYR A 187 -17.34 0.84 0.32
N ALA A 188 -16.84 0.27 -0.78
CA ALA A 188 -15.72 -0.66 -0.74
C ALA A 188 -14.41 0.11 -0.82
N HIS A 189 -13.55 -0.06 0.19
CA HIS A 189 -12.28 0.68 0.31
C HIS A 189 -11.08 -0.18 -0.06
N ALA A 190 -11.08 -1.47 0.32
CA ALA A 190 -9.97 -2.38 0.06
C ALA A 190 -10.42 -3.80 -0.30
N VAL A 191 -9.52 -4.54 -0.95
CA VAL A 191 -9.73 -5.94 -1.38
C VAL A 191 -8.44 -6.74 -1.14
N ASN A 192 -8.56 -7.98 -0.67
CA ASN A 192 -7.40 -8.83 -0.40
C ASN A 192 -6.70 -9.31 -1.69
N ALA A 193 -5.54 -9.95 -1.53
CA ALA A 193 -4.63 -10.26 -2.64
C ALA A 193 -5.29 -11.10 -3.75
N ASN A 194 -6.18 -12.03 -3.40
CA ASN A 194 -6.87 -12.90 -4.35
C ASN A 194 -8.27 -12.40 -4.76
N GLY A 195 -8.71 -11.22 -4.29
CA GLY A 195 -9.98 -10.63 -4.71
C GLY A 195 -11.24 -11.26 -4.10
N SER A 196 -11.10 -12.06 -3.04
CA SER A 196 -12.21 -12.81 -2.41
C SER A 196 -12.82 -12.16 -1.18
N VAL A 197 -12.07 -11.27 -0.51
CA VAL A 197 -12.52 -10.53 0.67
C VAL A 197 -12.45 -9.04 0.37
N ILE A 198 -13.54 -8.33 0.62
CA ILE A 198 -13.65 -6.88 0.45
C ILE A 198 -14.00 -6.29 1.81
N CYS A 199 -13.33 -5.21 2.19
CA CYS A 199 -13.71 -4.44 3.37
C CYS A 199 -14.05 -2.99 3.00
N GLY A 200 -14.85 -2.37 3.85
CA GLY A 200 -15.37 -1.04 3.58
C GLY A 200 -16.16 -0.47 4.74
N SER A 201 -16.97 0.51 4.45
CA SER A 201 -17.92 1.11 5.39
C SER A 201 -19.32 1.09 4.80
N GLY A 202 -20.33 0.80 5.63
CA GLY A 202 -21.73 0.85 5.25
C GLY A 202 -22.59 1.44 6.35
N SER A 203 -23.75 1.97 5.99
CA SER A 203 -24.74 2.43 6.97
C SER A 203 -25.42 1.22 7.59
N GLY A 204 -25.14 0.96 8.87
CA GLY A 204 -25.83 -0.04 9.69
C GLY A 204 -26.95 0.58 10.53
N PRO A 205 -27.69 -0.23 11.31
CA PRO A 205 -28.83 0.24 12.11
C PRO A 205 -28.49 1.32 13.15
N ASN A 206 -27.22 1.37 13.58
CA ASN A 206 -26.77 2.24 14.66
C ASN A 206 -25.78 3.33 14.21
N GLY A 207 -25.43 3.38 12.93
CA GLY A 207 -24.42 4.29 12.38
C GLY A 207 -23.56 3.62 11.30
N VAL A 208 -22.43 4.24 10.96
CA VAL A 208 -21.53 3.71 9.94
C VAL A 208 -20.69 2.58 10.54
N GLU A 209 -20.73 1.40 9.94
CA GLU A 209 -20.04 0.22 10.44
C GLU A 209 -18.98 -0.26 9.44
N LEU A 210 -17.91 -0.83 9.99
CA LEU A 210 -16.96 -1.63 9.22
C LEU A 210 -17.72 -2.84 8.67
N PHE A 211 -17.63 -3.09 7.37
CA PHE A 211 -18.11 -4.35 6.82
C PHE A 211 -16.97 -5.22 6.29
N ARG A 212 -17.22 -6.53 6.30
CA ARG A 212 -16.46 -7.54 5.55
C ARG A 212 -17.41 -8.27 4.62
N TRP A 213 -17.07 -8.32 3.34
CA TRP A 213 -17.84 -9.00 2.31
C TRP A 213 -17.08 -10.21 1.77
N THR A 214 -17.81 -11.31 1.57
CA THR A 214 -17.38 -12.45 0.75
C THR A 214 -18.52 -12.92 -0.13
N ALA A 215 -18.22 -13.62 -1.22
CA ALA A 215 -19.27 -14.18 -2.08
C ALA A 215 -20.21 -15.16 -1.35
N SER A 216 -19.73 -15.86 -0.32
CA SER A 216 -20.52 -16.82 0.45
C SER A 216 -21.41 -16.19 1.53
N THR A 217 -21.03 -15.03 2.07
CA THR A 217 -21.73 -14.40 3.21
C THR A 217 -22.47 -13.14 2.84
N GLY A 218 -22.18 -12.55 1.67
CA GLY A 218 -22.56 -11.18 1.39
C GLY A 218 -21.85 -10.20 2.34
N MET A 219 -22.44 -9.01 2.48
CA MET A 219 -21.94 -7.96 3.36
C MET A 219 -22.29 -8.26 4.81
N VAL A 220 -21.28 -8.35 5.67
CA VAL A 220 -21.45 -8.58 7.11
C VAL A 220 -20.85 -7.41 7.87
N GLY A 221 -21.67 -6.73 8.67
CA GLY A 221 -21.22 -5.68 9.59
C GLY A 221 -20.39 -6.29 10.72
N LEU A 222 -19.28 -5.65 11.04
CA LEU A 222 -18.36 -6.03 12.11
C LEU A 222 -18.46 -5.11 13.33
N GLY A 223 -19.42 -4.18 13.32
CA GLY A 223 -19.68 -3.21 14.37
C GLY A 223 -18.76 -1.99 14.31
N ASP A 224 -18.45 -1.48 15.49
CA ASP A 224 -17.65 -0.28 15.73
C ASP A 224 -16.54 -0.52 16.76
N LEU A 225 -15.66 0.48 16.91
CA LEU A 225 -14.64 0.45 17.95
C LEU A 225 -15.28 0.75 19.31
N PRO A 226 -15.15 -0.12 20.34
CA PRO A 226 -15.86 0.07 21.60
C PRO A 226 -15.52 1.38 22.32
N GLY A 227 -16.52 1.98 22.96
CA GLY A 227 -16.36 3.14 23.84
C GLY A 227 -16.75 4.49 23.22
N GLY A 228 -17.28 4.48 21.99
CA GLY A 228 -17.67 5.69 21.26
C GLY A 228 -19.04 5.64 20.60
N GLN A 229 -19.25 6.55 19.65
CA GLN A 229 -20.38 6.48 18.72
C GLN A 229 -20.10 5.45 17.64
N THR A 230 -21.16 4.85 17.07
CA THR A 230 -21.04 3.88 15.98
C THR A 230 -20.44 4.52 14.73
N TYR A 231 -19.14 4.36 14.58
CA TYR A 231 -18.39 4.75 13.40
C TYR A 231 -17.16 3.85 13.27
N ALA A 232 -17.09 3.09 12.19
CA ALA A 232 -15.87 2.41 11.76
C ALA A 232 -15.83 2.26 10.24
N GLY A 233 -14.63 2.35 9.67
CA GLY A 233 -14.39 2.14 8.25
C GLY A 233 -13.03 1.52 8.01
N CYS A 234 -12.99 0.56 7.09
CA CYS A 234 -11.75 -0.04 6.62
C CYS A 234 -11.01 0.92 5.71
N THR A 235 -9.69 0.97 5.79
CA THR A 235 -8.84 1.61 4.78
C THR A 235 -8.01 0.58 4.02
N ASP A 236 -7.61 -0.51 4.67
CA ASP A 236 -6.77 -1.55 4.06
C ASP A 236 -6.96 -2.93 4.70
N ILE A 237 -6.54 -3.97 3.99
CA ILE A 237 -6.71 -5.38 4.35
C ILE A 237 -5.47 -6.21 4.00
N SER A 238 -5.07 -7.07 4.94
CA SER A 238 -4.00 -8.07 4.72
C SER A 238 -4.26 -8.97 3.50
N ALA A 239 -3.19 -9.59 2.97
CA ALA A 239 -3.25 -10.41 1.77
C ALA A 239 -4.20 -11.62 1.90
N SER A 240 -4.32 -12.20 3.09
CA SER A 240 -5.27 -13.30 3.36
C SER A 240 -6.71 -12.80 3.55
N GLY A 241 -6.90 -11.56 4.00
CA GLY A 241 -8.23 -11.02 4.34
C GLY A 241 -8.66 -11.26 5.79
N ASP A 242 -7.71 -11.58 6.67
CA ASP A 242 -7.95 -11.89 8.09
C ASP A 242 -7.72 -10.70 9.03
N VAL A 243 -6.84 -9.78 8.62
CA VAL A 243 -6.56 -8.52 9.31
C VAL A 243 -7.10 -7.36 8.49
N LEU A 244 -7.96 -6.55 9.12
CA LEU A 244 -8.51 -5.31 8.56
C LEU A 244 -8.01 -4.15 9.41
N VAL A 245 -7.67 -3.03 8.78
CA VAL A 245 -7.22 -1.82 9.47
C VAL A 245 -8.02 -0.62 8.99
N GLY A 246 -8.09 0.41 9.82
CA GLY A 246 -8.74 1.65 9.43
C GLY A 246 -8.93 2.59 10.60
N VAL A 247 -10.05 3.29 10.61
CA VAL A 247 -10.41 4.26 11.65
C VAL A 247 -11.78 3.94 12.25
N GLY A 248 -11.86 4.00 13.56
CA GLY A 248 -13.09 3.91 14.34
C GLY A 248 -13.24 5.11 15.25
N TYR A 249 -14.38 5.21 15.93
CA TYR A 249 -14.61 6.24 16.93
C TYR A 249 -14.71 5.61 18.32
N SER A 250 -13.72 5.90 19.19
CA SER A 250 -13.77 5.57 20.62
C SER A 250 -14.13 6.82 21.41
N THR A 251 -13.23 7.39 22.21
CA THR A 251 -13.42 8.73 22.77
C THR A 251 -13.18 9.85 21.74
N ASN A 252 -12.54 9.51 20.61
CA ASN A 252 -12.35 10.32 19.41
C ASN A 252 -11.95 9.36 18.24
N PHE A 253 -11.60 9.88 17.07
CA PHE A 253 -11.07 9.06 15.97
C PHE A 253 -9.79 8.32 16.37
N GLU A 254 -9.80 7.00 16.20
CA GLU A 254 -8.73 6.12 16.59
C GLU A 254 -8.47 5.07 15.50
N ALA A 255 -7.21 4.91 15.14
CA ALA A 255 -6.76 3.85 14.26
C ALA A 255 -7.05 2.50 14.93
N PHE A 256 -7.53 1.52 14.17
CA PHE A 256 -7.78 0.19 14.71
C PHE A 256 -7.11 -0.91 13.88
N ARG A 257 -6.98 -2.08 14.51
CA ARG A 257 -6.75 -3.37 13.88
C ARG A 257 -7.85 -4.34 14.29
N TRP A 258 -8.49 -4.96 13.30
CA TRP A 258 -9.52 -5.98 13.53
C TRP A 258 -9.00 -7.36 13.11
N THR A 259 -9.32 -8.36 13.93
CA THR A 259 -9.23 -9.79 13.56
C THR A 259 -10.47 -10.51 14.05
N ALA A 260 -10.74 -11.70 13.52
CA ALA A 260 -11.85 -12.53 14.00
C ALA A 260 -11.71 -12.91 15.49
N ASP A 261 -10.48 -13.08 15.98
CA ASP A 261 -10.21 -13.53 17.35
C ASP A 261 -10.34 -12.40 18.37
N THR A 262 -9.96 -11.18 18.01
CA THR A 262 -9.89 -10.04 18.93
C THR A 262 -11.01 -9.03 18.76
N GLY A 263 -11.74 -9.07 17.65
CA GLY A 263 -12.57 -7.94 17.21
C GLY A 263 -11.73 -6.70 16.92
N MET A 264 -12.39 -5.53 16.93
CA MET A 264 -11.76 -4.23 16.70
C MET A 264 -10.98 -3.79 17.95
N VAL A 265 -9.67 -3.56 17.78
CA VAL A 265 -8.78 -3.09 18.84
C VAL A 265 -8.14 -1.77 18.41
N GLY A 266 -8.28 -0.74 19.24
CA GLY A 266 -7.68 0.57 19.03
C GLY A 266 -6.16 0.54 19.17
N LEU A 267 -5.46 1.29 18.33
CA LEU A 267 -3.99 1.38 18.30
C LEU A 267 -3.45 2.53 19.15
N GLY A 268 -4.32 3.36 19.72
CA GLY A 268 -3.96 4.58 20.44
C GLY A 268 -3.52 5.73 19.54
N GLY A 269 -2.76 6.67 20.11
CA GLY A 269 -2.21 7.84 19.44
C GLY A 269 -0.80 8.17 19.95
N LEU A 270 -0.05 8.97 19.17
CA LEU A 270 1.30 9.41 19.55
C LEU A 270 1.29 10.39 20.74
N ASP A 271 0.27 11.25 20.84
CA ASP A 271 0.04 12.11 22.00
C ASP A 271 -0.74 11.34 23.08
N PRO A 272 -0.15 11.07 24.27
CA PRO A 272 -0.85 10.35 25.33
C PRO A 272 -2.11 11.10 25.76
N GLY A 273 -3.26 10.41 25.72
CA GLY A 273 -4.55 10.98 26.12
C GLY A 273 -5.26 11.84 25.07
N PHE A 274 -4.69 11.97 23.87
CA PHE A 274 -5.36 12.59 22.73
C PHE A 274 -5.38 11.61 21.54
N LEU A 275 -6.56 11.02 21.30
CA LEU A 275 -6.76 10.11 20.18
C LEU A 275 -7.19 10.92 18.96
N ASP A 276 -6.40 10.86 17.90
CA ASP A 276 -6.70 11.40 16.58
C ASP A 276 -5.80 10.67 15.59
N SER A 277 -6.11 9.40 15.35
CA SER A 277 -5.28 8.49 14.54
C SER A 277 -6.08 7.76 13.46
N TRP A 278 -5.41 7.50 12.34
CA TRP A 278 -5.93 6.79 11.17
C TRP A 278 -4.87 5.80 10.71
N ALA A 279 -5.20 4.51 10.69
CA ALA A 279 -4.41 3.54 9.93
C ALA A 279 -4.73 3.75 8.45
N TRP A 280 -3.71 3.80 7.59
CA TRP A 280 -3.88 3.93 6.15
C TRP A 280 -3.57 2.64 5.42
N ALA A 281 -2.51 1.93 5.81
CA ALA A 281 -2.07 0.71 5.14
C ALA A 281 -1.45 -0.30 6.12
N THR A 282 -1.43 -1.57 5.72
CA THR A 282 -0.85 -2.68 6.46
C THR A 282 0.00 -3.61 5.57
N THR A 283 0.94 -4.33 6.16
CA THR A 283 1.69 -5.40 5.47
C THR A 283 0.81 -6.60 5.10
N ALA A 284 1.31 -7.47 4.22
CA ALA A 284 0.56 -8.63 3.72
C ALA A 284 0.12 -9.60 4.84
N ASP A 285 0.87 -9.69 5.93
CA ASP A 285 0.54 -10.47 7.13
C ASP A 285 -0.32 -9.71 8.14
N GLY A 286 -0.48 -8.38 8.01
CA GLY A 286 -1.25 -7.56 8.93
C GLY A 286 -0.52 -7.19 10.22
N ASP A 287 0.81 -7.36 10.29
CA ASP A 287 1.59 -7.18 11.52
C ASP A 287 2.19 -5.78 11.66
N VAL A 288 2.42 -5.07 10.55
CA VAL A 288 2.89 -3.68 10.55
C VAL A 288 1.85 -2.77 9.93
N ILE A 289 1.49 -1.71 10.64
CA ILE A 289 0.49 -0.72 10.22
C ILE A 289 1.14 0.66 10.15
N VAL A 290 0.85 1.41 9.10
CA VAL A 290 1.28 2.81 8.94
C VAL A 290 0.09 3.73 8.80
N GLY A 291 0.28 5.00 9.15
CA GLY A 291 -0.82 5.95 9.08
C GLY A 291 -0.48 7.36 9.56
N ARG A 292 -1.50 8.07 10.02
CA ARG A 292 -1.44 9.42 10.57
C ARG A 292 -1.92 9.44 12.02
N SER A 293 -1.21 10.13 12.89
CA SER A 293 -1.65 10.50 14.25
C SER A 293 -1.40 12.01 14.46
N ARG A 294 -1.74 12.55 15.64
CA ARG A 294 -1.18 13.82 16.12
C ARG A 294 -0.03 13.64 17.10
N LEU A 295 0.96 14.51 16.98
CA LEU A 295 2.03 14.71 17.94
C LEU A 295 2.23 16.22 18.16
N ASN A 296 2.11 16.68 19.40
CA ASN A 296 2.11 18.10 19.76
C ASN A 296 1.13 18.93 18.89
N GLY A 297 -0.05 18.37 18.61
CA GLY A 297 -1.10 19.02 17.80
C GLY A 297 -0.87 19.04 16.28
N ASN A 298 0.22 18.43 15.77
CA ASN A 298 0.52 18.37 14.34
C ASN A 298 0.25 16.98 13.77
N ALA A 299 -0.29 16.91 12.55
CA ALA A 299 -0.38 15.66 11.79
C ALA A 299 1.03 15.05 11.59
N THR A 300 1.16 13.79 11.98
CA THR A 300 2.45 13.09 12.08
C THR A 300 2.31 11.65 11.61
N ALA A 301 3.21 11.22 10.73
CA ALA A 301 3.25 9.84 10.26
C ALA A 301 3.65 8.87 11.39
N PHE A 302 2.95 7.74 11.52
CA PHE A 302 3.30 6.68 12.47
C PHE A 302 3.60 5.35 11.78
N ILE A 303 4.31 4.51 12.51
CA ILE A 303 4.42 3.06 12.30
C ILE A 303 4.01 2.35 13.59
N TRP A 304 3.23 1.27 13.47
CA TRP A 304 2.74 0.48 14.58
C TRP A 304 3.05 -1.00 14.35
N ASP A 305 3.43 -1.68 15.42
CA ASP A 305 3.49 -3.13 15.52
C ASP A 305 3.07 -3.56 16.94
N ALA A 306 2.62 -4.81 17.10
CA ALA A 306 2.08 -5.28 18.38
C ALA A 306 3.10 -5.27 19.53
N ASP A 307 4.39 -5.42 19.23
CA ASP A 307 5.44 -5.48 20.25
C ASP A 307 5.82 -4.10 20.80
N ARG A 308 5.76 -3.07 19.95
CA ARG A 308 6.28 -1.72 20.26
C ARG A 308 5.20 -0.65 20.34
N GLY A 309 3.98 -0.97 19.90
CA GLY A 309 2.89 -0.01 19.79
C GLY A 309 3.15 1.08 18.73
N MET A 310 2.39 2.17 18.82
CA MET A 310 2.48 3.28 17.87
C MET A 310 3.74 4.12 18.13
N ARG A 311 4.52 4.36 17.07
CA ARG A 311 5.76 5.13 17.12
C ARG A 311 5.77 6.17 16.01
N GLU A 312 6.36 7.33 16.29
CA GLU A 312 6.58 8.36 15.27
C GLU A 312 7.53 7.81 14.20
N LEU A 313 7.08 7.76 12.94
CA LEU A 313 7.87 7.18 11.85
C LEU A 313 9.18 7.96 11.62
N ARG A 314 9.14 9.29 11.70
CA ARG A 314 10.35 10.12 11.55
C ARG A 314 11.41 9.76 12.58
N SER A 315 11.02 9.55 13.84
CA SER A 315 11.94 9.12 14.90
C SER A 315 12.55 7.75 14.61
N VAL A 316 11.76 6.80 14.09
CA VAL A 316 12.29 5.49 13.66
C VAL A 316 13.31 5.63 12.53
N LEU A 317 13.01 6.40 11.49
CA LEU A 317 13.89 6.60 10.33
C LEU A 317 15.20 7.32 10.73
N VAL A 318 15.15 8.32 11.60
CA VAL A 318 16.32 9.10 12.00
C VAL A 318 17.12 8.39 13.09
N ASN A 319 16.48 7.98 14.19
CA ASN A 319 17.18 7.50 15.37
C ASN A 319 17.61 6.04 15.24
N ASP A 320 16.78 5.19 14.61
CA ASP A 320 17.06 3.76 14.51
C ASP A 320 17.84 3.42 13.23
N LEU A 321 17.61 4.17 12.13
CA LEU A 321 18.22 3.90 10.82
C LEU A 321 19.27 4.93 10.38
N GLY A 322 19.41 6.06 11.09
CA GLY A 322 20.42 7.08 10.79
C GLY A 322 20.17 7.85 9.49
N LEU A 323 18.92 7.92 9.03
CA LEU A 323 18.57 8.67 7.81
C LEU A 323 18.53 10.18 8.06
N ASP A 324 19.01 10.95 7.09
CA ASP A 324 18.92 12.41 7.12
C ASP A 324 17.60 12.89 6.52
N LEU A 325 16.71 13.36 7.38
CA LEU A 325 15.42 13.97 7.04
C LEU A 325 15.42 15.47 7.36
N SER A 326 16.57 16.13 7.27
CA SER A 326 16.70 17.57 7.56
C SER A 326 15.74 18.39 6.69
N GLY A 327 14.93 19.23 7.35
CA GLY A 327 13.92 20.07 6.69
C GLY A 327 12.64 19.34 6.27
N TRP A 328 12.54 18.02 6.46
CA TRP A 328 11.31 17.26 6.19
C TRP A 328 10.42 17.13 7.44
N THR A 329 9.13 17.34 7.22
CA THR A 329 8.06 16.96 8.16
C THR A 329 7.20 15.88 7.52
N LEU A 330 7.15 14.69 8.12
CA LEU A 330 6.33 13.58 7.63
C LEU A 330 4.92 13.68 8.23
N GLN A 331 3.94 14.03 7.41
CA GLN A 331 2.58 14.29 7.88
C GLN A 331 1.76 13.01 7.99
N GLU A 332 1.94 12.09 7.04
CA GLU A 332 1.26 10.80 7.02
C GLU A 332 2.03 9.78 6.18
N ALA A 333 1.97 8.51 6.57
CA ALA A 333 2.41 7.38 5.78
C ALA A 333 1.16 6.70 5.19
N THR A 334 1.03 6.71 3.87
CA THR A 334 -0.20 6.30 3.16
C THR A 334 -0.11 4.91 2.57
N GLY A 335 1.11 4.35 2.42
CA GLY A 335 1.29 3.01 1.90
C GLY A 335 2.53 2.33 2.47
N ILE A 336 2.47 1.00 2.57
CA ILE A 336 3.59 0.12 2.93
C ILE A 336 3.58 -1.09 1.99
N SER A 337 4.74 -1.56 1.54
CA SER A 337 4.86 -2.76 0.70
C SER A 337 4.49 -4.02 1.47
N ASP A 338 4.14 -5.09 0.74
CA ASP A 338 3.68 -6.36 1.31
C ASP A 338 4.67 -6.94 2.33
N ASP A 339 5.95 -6.72 2.09
CA ASP A 339 7.07 -7.19 2.91
C ASP A 339 7.53 -6.21 4.00
N GLY A 340 6.86 -5.06 4.12
CA GLY A 340 7.14 -4.03 5.11
C GLY A 340 8.42 -3.22 4.88
N ARG A 341 9.11 -3.38 3.74
CA ARG A 341 10.41 -2.72 3.49
C ARG A 341 10.30 -1.33 2.88
N VAL A 342 9.20 -1.00 2.22
CA VAL A 342 9.04 0.29 1.55
C VAL A 342 7.80 0.98 2.08
N ILE A 343 7.96 2.19 2.60
CA ILE A 343 6.87 3.02 3.09
C ILE A 343 6.81 4.27 2.22
N THR A 344 5.63 4.67 1.81
CA THR A 344 5.38 5.94 1.10
C THR A 344 4.44 6.81 1.91
N GLY A 345 4.47 8.11 1.65
CA GLY A 345 3.53 9.03 2.26
C GLY A 345 3.63 10.43 1.72
N THR A 346 3.02 11.37 2.44
CA THR A 346 3.01 12.79 2.08
C THR A 346 3.57 13.61 3.24
N GLY A 347 4.29 14.68 2.91
CA GLY A 347 4.92 15.54 3.90
C GLY A 347 5.23 16.94 3.36
N ARG A 348 5.85 17.76 4.22
CA ARG A 348 6.44 19.05 3.83
C ARG A 348 7.92 18.86 3.60
N ASN A 349 8.41 19.21 2.40
CA ASN A 349 9.82 19.17 2.06
C ASN A 349 10.58 20.41 2.61
N PRO A 350 11.92 20.47 2.52
CA PRO A 350 12.72 21.60 3.02
C PRO A 350 12.41 22.96 2.37
N SER A 351 11.76 22.95 1.20
CA SER A 351 11.27 24.14 0.50
C SER A 351 9.86 24.55 0.94
N GLY A 352 9.25 23.84 1.89
CA GLY A 352 7.88 24.07 2.38
C GLY A 352 6.77 23.53 1.47
N GLN A 353 7.11 22.77 0.41
CA GLN A 353 6.15 22.23 -0.55
C GLN A 353 5.56 20.91 -0.03
N THR A 354 4.31 20.63 -0.38
CA THR A 354 3.69 19.32 -0.13
C THR A 354 4.25 18.34 -1.15
N GLU A 355 4.99 17.34 -0.68
CA GLU A 355 5.67 16.39 -1.55
C GLU A 355 5.47 14.96 -1.04
N ALA A 356 5.17 14.08 -1.99
CA ALA A 356 5.18 12.65 -1.78
C ALA A 356 6.61 12.17 -1.48
N TRP A 357 6.79 11.23 -0.57
CA TRP A 357 8.09 10.69 -0.17
C TRP A 357 8.05 9.16 -0.12
N LEU A 358 9.22 8.55 -0.23
CA LEU A 358 9.44 7.12 -0.05
C LEU A 358 10.61 6.88 0.90
N ALA A 359 10.44 5.91 1.79
CA ALA A 359 11.45 5.40 2.70
C ALA A 359 11.62 3.89 2.49
N VAL A 360 12.87 3.45 2.35
CA VAL A 360 13.24 2.03 2.39
C VAL A 360 13.81 1.73 3.77
N ILE A 361 13.27 0.74 4.44
CA ILE A 361 13.69 0.26 5.75
C ILE A 361 14.16 -1.20 5.68
N PRO A 362 15.06 -1.65 6.58
CA PRO A 362 15.42 -3.05 6.67
C PRO A 362 14.18 -3.91 6.96
N GLU A 363 14.27 -5.19 6.64
CA GLU A 363 13.19 -6.16 6.92
C GLU A 363 12.77 -6.03 8.39
N PRO A 364 11.48 -5.91 8.71
CA PRO A 364 11.01 -5.70 10.09
C PRO A 364 11.54 -6.75 11.08
N SER A 365 11.76 -7.99 10.62
CA SER A 365 12.35 -9.10 11.41
C SER A 365 13.86 -8.94 11.70
N SER A 366 14.58 -8.09 10.97
CA SER A 366 16.00 -7.82 11.20
C SER A 366 16.25 -7.07 12.51
N PHE A 367 15.26 -6.35 13.04
CA PHE A 367 15.34 -5.73 14.37
C PHE A 367 15.49 -6.78 15.49
N VAL A 368 15.00 -8.00 15.28
CA VAL A 368 15.16 -9.14 16.21
C VAL A 368 16.57 -9.74 16.12
N LEU A 369 17.16 -9.80 14.92
CA LEU A 369 18.51 -10.37 14.73
C LEU A 369 19.62 -9.41 15.18
N VAL A 370 19.46 -8.10 14.97
CA VAL A 370 20.44 -7.09 15.41
C VAL A 370 20.51 -7.02 16.94
N THR A 371 19.39 -7.16 17.64
CA THR A 371 19.35 -7.21 19.12
C THR A 371 19.98 -8.49 19.68
N ILE A 372 19.75 -9.65 19.06
CA ILE A 372 20.39 -10.92 19.45
C ILE A 372 21.91 -10.89 19.19
N ALA A 373 22.35 -10.33 18.06
CA ALA A 373 23.77 -10.20 17.74
C ALA A 373 24.48 -9.23 18.70
N ALA A 374 23.87 -8.08 19.01
CA ALA A 374 24.40 -7.12 19.98
C ALA A 374 24.52 -7.72 21.40
N MET A 375 23.52 -8.50 21.84
CA MET A 375 23.56 -9.22 23.13
C MET A 375 24.63 -10.32 23.17
N CYS A 376 24.83 -11.05 22.06
CA CYS A 376 25.88 -12.07 21.95
C CYS A 376 27.30 -11.45 22.00
N VAL A 377 27.49 -10.27 21.41
CA VAL A 377 28.77 -9.54 21.45
C VAL A 377 29.03 -8.93 22.84
N ALA A 378 28.00 -8.39 23.49
CA ALA A 378 28.10 -7.87 24.87
C ALA A 378 28.43 -8.98 25.89
N ARG A 379 27.82 -10.17 25.77
CA ARG A 379 28.14 -11.33 26.61
C ARG A 379 29.55 -11.90 26.38
N ARG A 380 30.11 -11.75 25.18
CA ARG A 380 31.51 -12.12 24.92
C ARG A 380 32.52 -11.16 25.54
N ARG A 381 32.19 -9.86 25.64
CA ARG A 381 33.06 -8.86 26.29
C ARG A 381 33.01 -8.90 27.84
N GLY A 382 31.95 -9.46 28.43
CA GLY A 382 31.84 -9.63 29.89
C GLY A 382 32.50 -10.90 30.45
N ARG A 383 33.11 -11.75 29.63
CA ARG A 383 33.67 -13.06 30.04
C ARG A 383 35.21 -13.12 30.07
N THR A 384 35.90 -11.99 29.92
CA THR A 384 37.38 -11.92 29.91
C THR A 384 37.98 -11.24 31.15
N VAL A 385 37.27 -11.20 32.27
CA VAL A 385 37.84 -10.81 33.57
C VAL A 385 37.42 -11.84 34.62
N ASN A 386 38.28 -12.85 34.80
CA ASN A 386 38.61 -13.52 36.06
C ASN A 386 39.66 -14.59 35.80
#